data_AF-A0A0D0EYH0-F1
#
_entry.id   AF-A0A0D0EYH0-F1
#
_cell.length_a   1.000
_cell.length_b   1.000
_cell.length_c   1.000
_cell.angle_alpha   90.00
_cell.angle_beta   90.00
_cell.angle_gamma   90.00
#
_symmetry.space_group_name_H-M   'P 1'
#
loop_
_entity.id
_entity.type
_entity.pdbx_description
1 polymer ?
#
loop_
_entity_poly.entity_id
_entity_poly.type
_entity_poly.pdbx_seq_one_letter_code
_entity_poly.pdbx_strand_id
1 'polypeptide(L)'
;MKKVFTNYMFLLLISFFLLGFLLAYLFGDEQSFAVNKTVGWAYSISNEAMLNVFLTISQILFIFGYLIIFLLKRKTNYYISLAHFEIILVAFYSISFKNFIVSVVLGAISIILFFINIYKSQK
;
A
#
# COMPACT_ATOMS: atom_id res chain seq x y z
N MET A 1 11.47 -15.65 21.64
CA MET A 1 11.55 -15.09 20.27
C MET A 1 10.35 -15.43 19.38
N LYS A 2 9.87 -16.69 19.31
CA LYS A 2 8.68 -17.07 18.50
C LYS A 2 7.44 -16.19 18.74
N LYS A 3 7.10 -15.89 20.01
CA LYS A 3 5.95 -15.03 20.40
C LYS A 3 6.04 -13.58 19.90
N VAL A 4 7.24 -13.01 19.83
CA VAL A 4 7.42 -11.64 19.32
C VAL A 4 7.11 -11.59 17.83
N PHE A 5 7.66 -12.56 17.09
CA PHE A 5 7.40 -12.72 15.65
C PHE A 5 5.96 -13.16 15.31
N THR A 6 5.25 -13.88 16.18
CA THR A 6 3.85 -14.29 15.88
C THR A 6 2.81 -13.29 16.36
N ASN A 7 2.97 -12.66 17.53
CA ASN A 7 1.98 -11.74 18.07
C ASN A 7 2.25 -10.26 17.73
N TYR A 8 3.50 -9.87 17.49
CA TYR A 8 3.89 -8.47 17.30
C TYR A 8 4.47 -8.16 15.92
N MET A 9 4.57 -9.15 15.02
CA MET A 9 5.01 -8.90 13.64
C MET A 9 4.16 -7.87 12.92
N PHE A 10 2.86 -7.86 13.18
CA PHE A 10 1.95 -6.87 12.62
C PHE A 10 2.30 -5.46 13.09
N LEU A 11 2.55 -5.29 14.38
CA LEU A 11 3.00 -4.01 14.95
C LEU A 11 4.36 -3.60 14.40
N LEU A 12 5.27 -4.55 14.21
CA LEU A 12 6.59 -4.34 13.62
C LEU A 12 6.48 -3.93 12.13
N LEU A 13 5.60 -4.57 11.35
CA LEU A 13 5.33 -4.21 9.96
C LEU A 13 4.69 -2.83 9.83
N ILE A 14 3.72 -2.50 10.68
CA ILE A 14 3.12 -1.17 10.74
C ILE A 14 4.17 -0.11 11.10
N SER A 15 5.03 -0.39 12.08
CA SER A 15 6.05 0.58 12.50
C SER A 15 7.13 0.77 11.44
N PHE A 16 7.54 -0.27 10.73
CA PHE A 16 8.41 -0.14 9.55
C PHE A 16 7.74 0.65 8.42
N PHE A 17 6.44 0.44 8.20
CA PHE A 17 5.69 1.18 7.18
C PHE A 17 5.57 2.68 7.53
N LEU A 18 5.22 3.00 8.78
CA LEU A 18 5.19 4.37 9.31
C LEU A 18 6.56 5.03 9.25
N LEU A 19 7.62 4.31 9.59
CA LEU A 19 9.00 4.80 9.48
C LEU A 19 9.35 5.10 8.01
N GLY A 20 8.99 4.22 7.08
CA GLY A 20 9.17 4.45 5.65
C GLY A 20 8.43 5.70 5.16
N PHE A 21 7.19 5.91 5.59
CA PHE A 21 6.43 7.11 5.29
C PHE A 21 7.07 8.38 5.87
N LEU A 22 7.51 8.32 7.13
CA LEU A 22 8.19 9.44 7.79
C LEU A 22 9.48 9.81 7.06
N LEU A 23 10.28 8.82 6.68
CA LEU A 23 11.51 9.03 5.91
C LEU A 23 11.21 9.62 4.52
N ALA A 24 10.18 9.13 3.83
CA ALA A 24 9.76 9.69 2.55
C ALA A 24 9.23 11.12 2.67
N TYR A 25 8.56 11.48 3.76
CA TYR A 25 8.11 12.84 4.02
C TYR A 25 9.28 13.78 4.35
N LEU A 26 10.24 13.33 5.16
CA LEU A 26 11.37 14.16 5.60
C LEU A 26 12.47 14.32 4.54
N PHE A 27 12.66 13.31 3.68
CA PHE A 27 13.77 13.25 2.71
C PHE A 27 13.30 13.11 1.26
N GLY A 28 11.99 13.10 1.01
CA GLY A 28 11.45 13.10 -0.34
C GLY A 28 11.62 14.48 -0.97
N ASP A 29 12.25 14.54 -2.13
CA ASP A 29 12.21 15.73 -2.97
C ASP A 29 10.74 15.93 -3.41
N GLU A 30 10.06 16.90 -2.81
CA GLU A 30 8.75 17.35 -3.28
C GLU A 30 8.93 17.98 -4.66
N GLN A 31 8.83 17.17 -5.72
CA GLN A 31 8.52 17.70 -7.03
C GLN A 31 7.11 18.27 -6.97
N SER A 32 7.03 19.56 -6.61
CA SER A 32 5.83 20.37 -6.80
C SER A 32 5.54 20.39 -8.30
N PHE A 33 4.64 19.52 -8.74
CA PHE A 33 4.06 19.60 -10.07
C PHE A 33 3.35 20.95 -10.14
N ALA A 34 4.03 21.94 -10.72
CA ALA A 34 3.47 23.27 -10.93
C ALA A 34 2.23 23.13 -11.81
N VAL A 35 1.05 23.17 -11.18
CA VAL A 35 -0.23 23.16 -11.89
C VAL A 35 -0.34 24.48 -12.64
N ASN A 36 0.01 24.46 -13.92
CA ASN A 36 -0.11 25.61 -14.81
C ASN A 36 -1.60 25.91 -15.03
N LYS A 37 -2.15 26.90 -14.31
CA LYS A 37 -3.57 27.31 -14.31
C LYS A 37 -4.10 27.80 -15.67
N THR A 38 -3.22 27.96 -16.66
CA THR A 38 -3.53 28.68 -17.92
C THR A 38 -4.11 27.79 -19.02
N VAL A 39 -4.02 26.46 -18.89
CA VAL A 39 -4.64 25.52 -19.84
C VAL A 39 -5.78 24.83 -19.12
N GLY A 40 -7.01 25.28 -19.40
CA GLY A 40 -8.23 24.73 -18.83
C GLY A 40 -8.24 23.21 -18.90
N TRP A 41 -8.77 22.61 -17.84
CA TRP A 41 -8.89 21.19 -17.55
C TRP A 41 -9.25 20.32 -18.76
N ALA A 42 -8.26 19.91 -19.54
CA ALA A 42 -8.20 18.55 -20.00
C ALA A 42 -7.47 17.80 -18.88
N TYR A 43 -8.22 17.44 -17.82
CA TYR A 43 -7.88 16.29 -17.01
C TYR A 43 -7.78 15.10 -17.99
N SER A 44 -6.63 14.95 -18.66
CA SER A 44 -6.18 13.61 -18.94
C SER A 44 -6.10 13.01 -17.55
N ILE A 45 -6.98 12.06 -17.25
CA ILE A 45 -6.77 11.11 -16.17
C ILE A 45 -5.39 10.53 -16.49
N SER A 46 -4.33 11.16 -15.96
CA SER A 46 -2.99 10.73 -16.23
C SER A 46 -2.86 9.38 -15.54
N ASN A 47 -2.09 8.47 -16.12
CA ASN A 47 -1.80 7.19 -15.49
C ASN A 47 -1.27 7.38 -14.06
N GLU A 48 -0.69 8.54 -13.75
CA GLU A 48 -0.24 8.97 -12.42
C GLU A 48 -1.40 9.18 -11.43
N ALA A 49 -2.53 9.79 -11.84
CA ALA A 49 -3.68 9.95 -10.97
C ALA A 49 -4.29 8.60 -10.59
N MET A 50 -4.43 7.69 -11.57
CA MET A 50 -4.89 6.32 -11.31
C MET A 50 -3.92 5.55 -10.41
N LEU A 51 -2.62 5.62 -10.69
CA LEU A 51 -1.55 5.04 -9.88
C LEU A 51 -1.66 5.48 -8.41
N ASN A 52 -1.77 6.79 -8.17
CA ASN A 52 -1.86 7.34 -6.83
C ASN A 52 -3.08 6.79 -6.09
N VAL A 53 -4.23 6.66 -6.75
CA VAL A 53 -5.45 6.09 -6.13
C VAL A 53 -5.24 4.62 -5.73
N PHE A 54 -4.78 3.77 -6.65
CA PHE A 54 -4.62 2.33 -6.37
C PHE A 54 -3.59 2.05 -5.27
N LEU A 55 -2.47 2.77 -5.28
CA LEU A 55 -1.44 2.63 -4.26
C LEU A 55 -1.94 3.15 -2.90
N THR A 56 -2.54 4.33 -2.87
CA THR A 56 -3.07 4.91 -1.62
C THR A 56 -4.10 3.99 -0.97
N ILE A 57 -5.04 3.45 -1.77
CA ILE A 57 -6.03 2.48 -1.26
C ILE A 57 -5.33 1.23 -0.72
N SER A 58 -4.37 0.66 -1.46
CA SER A 58 -3.62 -0.52 -1.02
C SER A 58 -2.91 -0.30 0.31
N GLN A 59 -2.27 0.85 0.49
CA GLN A 59 -1.62 1.25 1.74
C GLN A 59 -2.61 1.42 2.88
N ILE A 60 -3.75 2.10 2.64
CA ILE A 60 -4.80 2.28 3.64
C ILE A 60 -5.34 0.92 4.09
N LEU A 61 -5.61 0.01 3.16
CA LEU A 61 -6.06 -1.35 3.47
C LEU A 61 -4.99 -2.13 4.25
N PHE A 62 -3.72 -1.94 3.91
CA PHE A 62 -2.63 -2.58 4.63
C PHE A 62 -2.51 -2.08 6.08
N ILE A 63 -2.51 -0.77 6.31
CA ILE A 63 -2.38 -0.21 7.66
C ILE A 63 -3.69 -0.36 8.43
N PHE A 64 -4.74 0.33 7.98
CA PHE A 64 -6.00 0.44 8.72
C PHE A 64 -6.81 -0.84 8.59
N GLY A 65 -6.83 -1.46 7.41
CA GLY A 65 -7.58 -2.70 7.21
C GLY A 65 -7.08 -3.83 8.11
N TYR A 66 -5.77 -4.10 8.12
CA TYR A 66 -5.23 -5.10 9.05
C TYR A 66 -5.30 -4.67 10.52
N LEU A 67 -5.23 -3.37 10.83
CA LEU A 67 -5.39 -2.87 12.21
C LEU A 67 -6.81 -3.16 12.72
N ILE A 68 -7.83 -2.90 11.91
CA ILE A 68 -9.22 -3.22 12.23
C ILE A 68 -9.37 -4.73 12.44
N ILE A 69 -8.82 -5.56 11.55
CA ILE A 69 -8.89 -7.03 11.69
C ILE A 69 -8.23 -7.51 12.98
N PHE A 70 -7.08 -6.91 13.35
CA PHE A 70 -6.39 -7.17 14.60
C PHE A 70 -7.23 -6.76 15.82
N LEU A 71 -7.83 -5.57 15.81
CA LEU A 71 -8.71 -5.08 16.89
C LEU A 71 -9.96 -5.97 17.05
N LEU A 72 -10.49 -6.50 15.94
CA LEU A 72 -11.57 -7.48 15.92
C LEU A 72 -11.14 -8.88 16.37
N LYS A 73 -9.86 -9.07 16.75
CA LYS A 73 -9.26 -10.36 17.17
C LYS A 73 -9.44 -11.48 16.14
N ARG A 74 -9.54 -11.14 14.85
CA ARG A 74 -9.68 -12.12 13.76
C ARG A 74 -8.31 -12.59 13.30
N LYS A 75 -8.20 -13.88 12.96
CA LYS A 75 -6.95 -14.47 12.45
C LYS A 75 -6.80 -14.21 10.96
N THR A 76 -5.70 -13.62 10.51
CA THR A 76 -5.38 -13.52 9.08
C THR A 76 -4.48 -14.66 8.63
N ASN A 77 -4.47 -14.95 7.33
CA ASN A 77 -3.48 -15.85 6.77
C ASN A 77 -2.15 -15.11 6.62
N TYR A 78 -1.15 -15.57 7.38
CA TYR A 78 0.19 -14.99 7.40
C TYR A 78 0.81 -14.81 6.01
N TYR A 79 0.75 -15.84 5.17
CA TYR A 79 1.39 -15.83 3.85
C TYR A 79 0.71 -14.83 2.90
N ILE A 80 -0.61 -14.66 3.02
CA ILE A 80 -1.36 -13.69 2.21
C ILE A 80 -1.09 -12.26 2.70
N SER A 81 -0.98 -12.06 4.01
CA SER A 81 -0.59 -10.76 4.59
C SER A 81 0.81 -10.34 4.14
N LEU A 82 1.75 -11.30 4.10
CA LEU A 82 3.12 -11.05 3.63
C LEU A 82 3.15 -10.75 2.13
N ALA A 83 2.46 -11.55 1.31
CA ALA A 83 2.35 -11.29 -0.13
C ALA A 83 1.69 -9.92 -0.41
N HIS A 84 0.68 -9.53 0.36
CA HIS A 84 0.06 -8.22 0.27
C HIS A 84 1.09 -7.10 0.49
N PHE A 85 1.92 -7.22 1.53
CA PHE A 85 2.99 -6.26 1.82
C PHE A 85 4.06 -6.21 0.71
N GLU A 86 4.55 -7.37 0.27
CA GLU A 86 5.58 -7.46 -0.77
C GLU A 86 5.11 -6.86 -2.09
N ILE A 87 3.85 -7.08 -2.49
CA ILE A 87 3.29 -6.48 -3.71
C ILE A 87 3.25 -4.96 -3.61
N ILE A 88 2.91 -4.39 -2.45
CA ILE A 88 2.96 -2.93 -2.26
C ILE A 88 4.39 -2.42 -2.45
N LEU A 89 5.40 -3.09 -1.88
CA LEU A 89 6.80 -2.69 -2.05
C LEU A 89 7.25 -2.77 -3.52
N VAL A 90 6.92 -3.85 -4.22
CA VAL A 90 7.27 -4.02 -5.64
C VAL A 90 6.55 -2.99 -6.50
N ALA A 91 5.29 -2.66 -6.18
CA ALA A 91 4.54 -1.62 -6.88
C ALA A 91 5.19 -0.24 -6.72
N PHE A 92 5.71 0.07 -5.52
CA PHE A 92 6.50 1.27 -5.27
C PHE A 92 7.83 1.28 -6.03
N TYR A 93 8.56 0.18 -6.01
CA TYR A 93 9.82 0.04 -6.72
C TYR A 93 9.64 0.21 -8.24
N SER A 94 8.55 -0.29 -8.80
CA SER A 94 8.21 -0.15 -10.22
C SER A 94 7.98 1.30 -10.66
N ILE A 95 7.59 2.21 -9.74
CA ILE A 95 7.49 3.65 -10.04
C ILE A 95 8.86 4.23 -10.42
N SER A 96 9.94 3.79 -9.77
CA SER A 96 11.30 4.28 -10.05
C SER A 96 11.75 4.01 -11.49
N PHE A 97 11.14 3.03 -12.17
CA PHE A 97 11.39 2.72 -13.58
C PHE A 97 10.40 3.38 -14.55
N LYS A 98 9.57 4.31 -14.06
CA LYS A 98 8.48 4.95 -14.83
C LYS A 98 7.49 3.95 -15.42
N ASN A 99 7.38 2.75 -14.84
CA ASN A 99 6.50 1.70 -15.33
C ASN A 99 5.13 1.76 -14.62
N PHE A 100 4.37 2.80 -14.93
CA PHE A 100 3.11 3.13 -14.26
C PHE A 100 2.05 2.04 -14.41
N ILE A 101 1.98 1.38 -15.58
CA ILE A 101 1.00 0.31 -15.84
C ILE A 101 1.24 -0.86 -14.90
N VAL A 102 2.50 -1.29 -14.74
CA VAL A 102 2.86 -2.39 -13.84
C VAL A 102 2.51 -2.06 -12.40
N SER A 103 2.83 -0.84 -11.94
CA SER A 103 2.50 -0.40 -10.58
C SER A 103 0.98 -0.35 -10.33
N VAL A 104 0.17 0.08 -11.31
CA VAL A 104 -1.30 0.06 -11.22
C VAL A 104 -1.82 -1.38 -11.11
N VAL A 105 -1.32 -2.29 -11.95
CA VAL A 105 -1.72 -3.71 -11.93
C VAL A 105 -1.37 -4.35 -10.58
N LEU A 106 -0.16 -4.10 -10.07
CA LEU A 106 0.25 -4.58 -8.75
C LEU A 106 -0.60 -3.99 -7.63
N GLY A 107 -0.94 -2.70 -7.68
CA GLY A 107 -1.88 -2.07 -6.75
C GLY A 107 -3.27 -2.71 -6.78
N ALA A 108 -3.81 -3.02 -7.95
CA ALA A 108 -5.08 -3.73 -8.06
C ALA A 108 -5.01 -5.15 -7.45
N ILE A 109 -3.93 -5.90 -7.72
CA ILE A 109 -3.69 -7.23 -7.14
C ILE A 109 -3.57 -7.14 -5.61
N SER A 110 -2.90 -6.11 -5.10
CA SER A 110 -2.77 -5.83 -3.67
C SER A 110 -4.13 -5.75 -2.98
N ILE A 111 -5.05 -4.96 -3.54
CA ILE A 111 -6.42 -4.82 -3.04
C ILE A 111 -7.15 -6.16 -3.04
N ILE A 112 -7.03 -6.92 -4.13
CA ILE A 112 -7.65 -8.25 -4.25
C ILE A 112 -7.12 -9.20 -3.16
N LEU A 113 -5.81 -9.22 -2.91
CA LEU A 113 -5.20 -10.06 -1.87
C LEU A 113 -5.74 -9.71 -0.48
N PHE A 114 -5.95 -8.44 -0.18
CA PHE A 114 -6.56 -8.01 1.08
C PHE A 114 -7.96 -8.63 1.28
N PHE A 115 -8.82 -8.54 0.28
CA PHE A 115 -10.17 -9.13 0.35
C PHE A 115 -10.15 -10.66 0.42
N ILE A 116 -9.24 -11.31 -0.32
CA ILE A 116 -9.03 -12.77 -0.21
C ILE A 116 -8.63 -13.16 1.21
N ASN A 117 -7.76 -12.37 1.85
CA ASN A 117 -7.32 -12.63 3.22
C ASN A 117 -8.48 -12.50 4.21
N ILE A 118 -9.31 -11.46 4.07
CA ILE A 118 -10.54 -11.31 4.86
C ILE A 118 -11.48 -12.49 4.66
N TYR A 119 -11.72 -12.90 3.42
CA TYR A 119 -12.62 -14.01 3.12
C TYR A 119 -12.13 -15.32 3.73
N LYS A 120 -10.83 -15.63 3.59
CA LYS A 120 -10.23 -16.82 4.22
C LYS A 120 -10.19 -16.74 5.74
N SER A 121 -10.14 -15.55 6.32
CA SER A 121 -10.21 -15.32 7.77
C SER A 121 -11.59 -15.64 8.38
N GLN A 122 -12.64 -15.75 7.55
CA GLN A 122 -14.00 -16.08 8.01
C GLN A 122 -14.28 -17.59 8.13
N LYS A 123 -13.46 -18.44 7.52
CA LYS A 123 -13.52 -19.90 7.64
C LYS A 123 -12.56 -20.40 8.71
#